data_AF-R7N526-F1
#
_entry.id   AF-R7N526-F1
#
_cell.length_a   1.000
_cell.length_b   1.000
_cell.length_c   1.000
_cell.angle_alpha   90.00
_cell.angle_beta   90.00
_cell.angle_gamma   90.00
#
_symmetry.space_group_name_H-M   'P 1'
#
loop_
_entity.id
_entity.type
_entity.pdbx_description
1 polymer ?
#
loop_
_entity_poly.entity_id
_entity_poly.type
_entity_poly.pdbx_seq_one_letter_code
_entity_poly.pdbx_strand_id
1 'polypeptide(L)'
;MTLEEFLQSYGGNVCVSIEGYCEEESYDYYAEVDEDDLSDNNPNHYKPTCIAKEPWWNKVKDREIKHWNIIGGGMYKVELCITLEEE
;
A
#
# COMPACT_ATOMS: atom_id res chain seq x y z
N MET A 1 -12.42 -10.02 3.50
CA MET A 1 -11.10 -9.95 2.80
C MET A 1 -10.32 -8.87 3.49
N THR A 2 -9.14 -9.21 4.02
CA THR A 2 -8.35 -8.23 4.78
C THR A 2 -7.64 -7.25 3.85
N LEU A 3 -7.21 -6.12 4.40
CA LEU A 3 -6.43 -5.12 3.68
C LEU A 3 -5.15 -5.72 3.07
N GLU A 4 -4.42 -6.52 3.85
CA GLU A 4 -3.18 -7.15 3.39
C GLU A 4 -3.43 -8.13 2.23
N GLU A 5 -4.42 -9.02 2.38
CA GLU A 5 -4.79 -9.98 1.34
C GLU A 5 -5.18 -9.27 0.03
N PHE A 6 -5.95 -8.18 0.14
CA PHE A 6 -6.38 -7.39 -1.01
C PHE A 6 -5.22 -6.72 -1.72
N LEU A 7 -4.34 -6.02 -0.99
CA LEU A 7 -3.19 -5.33 -1.58
C LEU A 7 -2.21 -6.30 -2.23
N GLN A 8 -1.96 -7.47 -1.61
CA GLN A 8 -1.17 -8.53 -2.22
C GLN A 8 -1.80 -9.06 -3.52
N SER A 9 -3.13 -9.17 -3.58
CA SER A 9 -3.83 -9.60 -4.79
C SER A 9 -3.81 -8.56 -5.93
N TYR A 10 -3.69 -7.27 -5.59
CA TYR A 10 -3.72 -6.17 -6.54
C TYR A 10 -2.37 -5.98 -7.26
N GLY A 11 -1.27 -6.34 -6.61
CA GLY A 11 0.09 -6.23 -7.14
C GLY A 11 0.73 -4.87 -6.83
N GLY A 12 1.99 -4.91 -6.37
CA GLY A 12 2.82 -3.75 -5.98
C GLY A 12 2.83 -2.58 -6.98
N ASN A 13 3.30 -1.41 -6.53
CA ASN A 13 3.50 -0.19 -7.34
C ASN A 13 2.24 0.64 -7.69
N VAL A 14 1.16 0.51 -6.92
CA VAL A 14 -0.07 1.30 -7.11
C VAL A 14 -0.14 2.42 -6.08
N CYS A 15 -0.54 3.61 -6.55
CA CYS A 15 -0.85 4.76 -5.70
C CYS A 15 -2.09 4.41 -4.86
N VAL A 16 -2.00 4.47 -3.54
CA VAL A 16 -3.01 4.01 -2.60
C VAL A 16 -3.35 5.12 -1.61
N SER A 17 -4.64 5.27 -1.37
CA SER A 17 -5.19 6.09 -0.30
C SER A 17 -6.04 5.21 0.61
N ILE A 18 -5.74 5.23 1.90
CA ILE A 18 -6.49 4.49 2.91
C ILE A 18 -7.04 5.50 3.91
N GLU A 19 -8.37 5.57 3.99
CA GLU A 19 -9.06 6.59 4.79
C GLU A 19 -8.58 6.59 6.25
N GLY A 20 -7.98 7.71 6.67
CA GLY A 20 -7.45 7.89 8.03
C GLY A 20 -6.00 7.42 8.24
N TYR A 21 -5.32 6.91 7.21
CA TYR A 21 -3.97 6.34 7.33
C TYR A 21 -2.97 6.93 6.32
N CYS A 22 -3.31 6.99 5.04
CA CYS A 22 -2.45 7.58 4.00
C CYS A 22 -3.26 8.16 2.83
N GLU A 23 -2.68 9.11 2.10
CA GLU A 23 -3.28 9.76 0.93
C GLU A 23 -2.24 9.82 -0.20
N GLU A 24 -2.59 9.27 -1.36
CA GLU A 24 -1.78 9.26 -2.59
C GLU A 24 -0.35 8.67 -2.45
N GLU A 25 -0.17 7.68 -1.57
CA GLU A 25 1.13 7.06 -1.31
C GLU A 25 1.39 5.89 -2.26
N SER A 26 2.65 5.65 -2.65
CA SER A 26 3.01 4.50 -3.48
C SER A 26 4.02 3.62 -2.75
N TYR A 27 3.74 2.32 -2.70
CA TYR A 27 4.61 1.34 -2.05
C TYR A 27 5.08 0.29 -3.06
N ASP A 28 6.37 -0.07 -2.98
CA ASP A 28 6.94 -1.16 -3.76
C ASP A 28 6.47 -2.52 -3.24
N TYR A 29 6.31 -2.64 -1.92
CA TYR A 29 5.92 -3.86 -1.24
C TYR A 29 4.69 -3.67 -0.35
N TYR A 30 3.76 -4.63 -0.45
CA TYR A 30 2.53 -4.68 0.36
C TYR A 30 2.53 -5.75 1.45
N ALA A 31 3.67 -6.42 1.64
CA ALA A 31 3.89 -7.42 2.68
C ALA A 31 5.25 -7.16 3.34
N GLU A 32 5.47 -7.79 4.50
CA GLU A 32 6.79 -7.77 5.13
C GLU A 32 7.85 -8.37 4.20
N VAL A 33 8.93 -7.63 4.01
CA VAL A 33 10.10 -8.03 3.22
C VAL A 33 11.37 -7.84 4.04
N ASP A 34 12.43 -8.56 3.65
CA ASP A 34 13.73 -8.47 4.28
C ASP A 34 14.30 -7.05 4.17
N GLU A 35 15.05 -6.63 5.19
CA GLU A 35 15.62 -5.27 5.23
C GLU A 35 16.64 -5.05 4.10
N ASP A 36 17.31 -6.11 3.66
CA ASP A 36 18.21 -6.08 2.51
C ASP A 36 17.48 -5.74 1.21
N ASP A 37 16.22 -6.17 1.04
CA ASP A 37 15.38 -5.82 -0.13
C ASP A 37 14.88 -4.37 -0.09
N LEU A 38 14.93 -3.71 1.06
CA LEU A 38 14.63 -2.28 1.24
C LEU A 38 15.90 -1.40 1.25
N SER A 39 17.05 -2.00 0.96
CA SER A 39 18.33 -1.32 0.89
C SER A 39 18.43 -0.42 -0.34
N ASP A 40 19.07 0.73 -0.16
CA ASP A 40 19.50 1.60 -1.27
C ASP A 40 20.78 1.08 -1.95
N ASN A 41 21.28 -0.09 -1.54
CA ASN A 41 22.44 -0.76 -2.12
C ASN A 41 22.09 -1.48 -3.43
N ASN A 42 21.60 -0.74 -4.40
CA ASN A 42 21.39 -1.19 -5.78
C ASN A 42 22.02 -0.19 -6.78
N PRO A 43 22.23 -0.58 -8.05
CA PRO A 43 22.88 0.27 -9.05
C PRO A 43 22.23 1.66 -9.25
N ASN A 44 20.96 1.82 -8.87
CA ASN A 44 20.20 3.06 -9.01
C ASN A 44 20.17 3.88 -7.72
N HIS A 45 20.75 3.40 -6.62
CA HIS A 45 20.62 3.98 -5.27
C HIS A 45 19.17 4.25 -4.85
N TYR A 46 18.23 3.48 -5.41
CA TYR A 46 16.82 3.64 -5.12
C TYR A 46 16.50 2.96 -3.80
N LYS A 47 15.77 3.60 -2.89
CA LYS A 47 15.33 2.98 -1.65
C LYS A 47 13.87 2.55 -1.79
N PRO A 48 13.56 1.25 -1.86
CA PRO A 48 12.19 0.78 -1.97
C PRO A 48 11.37 1.11 -0.72
N THR A 49 10.07 1.34 -0.92
CA THR A 49 9.11 1.59 0.17
C THR A 49 8.21 0.37 0.39
N CYS A 50 7.81 0.16 1.65
CA CYS A 50 6.97 -0.97 2.03
C CYS A 50 5.90 -0.50 3.00
N ILE A 51 4.63 -0.75 2.67
CA ILE A 51 3.50 -0.35 3.53
C ILE A 51 3.58 -1.04 4.89
N ALA A 52 4.16 -2.25 4.95
CA ALA A 52 4.28 -3.01 6.17
C ALA A 52 5.23 -2.39 7.21
N LYS A 53 6.06 -1.43 6.78
CA LYS A 53 6.94 -0.63 7.66
C LYS A 53 6.25 0.61 8.22
N GLU A 54 5.05 0.95 7.77
CA GLU A 54 4.28 2.06 8.30
C GLU A 54 3.89 1.83 9.77
N PRO A 55 3.98 2.85 10.65
CA PRO A 55 3.74 2.69 12.08
C PRO A 55 2.29 2.29 12.41
N TRP A 56 1.36 2.54 11.49
CA TRP A 56 -0.05 2.22 11.62
C TRP A 56 -0.42 0.87 10.99
N TRP A 57 0.45 0.26 10.17
CA TRP A 57 0.13 -0.95 9.39
C TRP A 57 -0.40 -2.10 10.25
N ASN A 58 0.30 -2.40 11.35
CA ASN A 58 -0.09 -3.48 12.26
C ASN A 58 -1.47 -3.30 12.90
N LYS A 59 -2.05 -2.10 12.85
CA LYS A 59 -3.41 -1.83 13.35
C LYS A 59 -4.49 -2.14 12.32
N VAL A 60 -4.13 -2.22 11.03
CA VAL A 60 -5.10 -2.23 9.93
C VAL A 60 -4.94 -3.37 8.94
N LYS A 61 -3.78 -4.02 8.90
CA LYS A 61 -3.49 -5.10 7.94
C LYS A 61 -4.54 -6.22 7.96
N ASP A 62 -5.04 -6.54 9.15
CA ASP A 62 -6.04 -7.58 9.41
C ASP A 62 -7.49 -7.07 9.34
N ARG A 63 -7.72 -5.76 9.14
CA ARG A 63 -9.07 -5.19 9.04
C ARG A 63 -9.69 -5.51 7.69
N GLU A 64 -11.00 -5.71 7.69
CA GLU A 64 -11.76 -5.94 6.46
C GLU A 64 -12.01 -4.66 5.69
N ILE A 65 -12.01 -4.80 4.36
CA ILE A 65 -12.34 -3.71 3.46
C ILE A 65 -13.85 -3.53 3.40
N LYS A 66 -14.33 -2.34 3.79
CA LYS A 66 -15.73 -1.92 3.67
C LYS A 66 -16.07 -1.54 2.23
N HIS A 67 -15.19 -0.76 1.61
CA HIS A 67 -15.36 -0.27 0.25
C HIS A 67 -14.00 0.01 -0.37
N TRP A 68 -13.89 -0.18 -1.67
CA TRP A 68 -12.74 0.25 -2.44
C TRP A 68 -13.20 0.75 -3.80
N ASN A 69 -12.45 1.69 -4.36
CA ASN A 69 -12.67 2.18 -5.72
C ASN A 69 -11.33 2.55 -6.36
N ILE A 70 -11.28 2.52 -7.68
CA ILE A 70 -10.14 3.02 -8.45
C ILE A 70 -10.56 4.37 -9.02
N ILE A 71 -9.80 5.41 -8.72
CA ILE A 71 -10.00 6.74 -9.28
C ILE A 71 -8.82 7.12 -10.19
N GLY A 72 -9.04 8.15 -10.99
CA GLY A 72 -8.06 8.62 -11.97
C GLY A 72 -8.05 7.79 -13.27
N GLY A 73 -6.90 7.78 -13.95
CA GLY A 73 -6.72 7.16 -15.27
C GLY A 73 -6.67 8.17 -16.43
N GLY A 74 -6.10 7.73 -17.55
CA GLY A 74 -5.85 8.59 -18.71
C GLY A 74 -4.67 9.54 -18.47
N MET A 75 -4.95 10.84 -18.29
CA MET A 75 -3.93 11.85 -17.99
C MET A 75 -3.61 11.93 -16.48
N TYR A 76 -4.46 11.36 -15.63
CA TYR A 76 -4.29 11.37 -14.17
C TYR A 76 -3.71 10.04 -13.68
N LYS A 77 -2.94 10.08 -12.59
CA LYS A 77 -2.43 8.88 -11.93
C LYS A 77 -3.60 7.99 -11.51
N VAL A 78 -3.45 6.69 -11.68
CA VAL A 78 -4.41 5.70 -11.20
C VAL A 78 -4.18 5.54 -9.70
N GLU A 79 -5.24 5.69 -8.92
CA GLU A 79 -5.20 5.63 -7.47
C GLU A 79 -6.25 4.64 -6.95
N LEU A 80 -5.84 3.78 -6.02
CA LEU A 80 -6.67 2.84 -5.31
C LEU A 80 -7.11 3.47 -3.97
N CYS A 81 -8.37 3.84 -3.86
CA CYS A 81 -8.94 4.37 -2.62
C CYS A 81 -9.62 3.25 -1.83
N ILE A 82 -9.27 3.09 -0.56
CA ILE A 82 -9.75 2.02 0.33
C ILE A 82 -10.35 2.63 1.59
N THR A 83 -11.54 2.14 1.95
CA THR A 83 -12.20 2.39 3.23
C THR A 83 -12.31 1.07 3.98
N LEU A 84 -11.86 1.06 5.24
CA LEU A 84 -11.91 -0.12 6.12
C LEU A 84 -13.20 -0.15 6.94
N GLU A 85 -13.62 -1.33 7.39
CA GLU A 85 -14.72 -1.46 8.33
C GLU A 85 -14.38 -0.82 9.68
N GLU A 86 -15.39 -0.25 10.35
CA GLU A 86 -15.23 0.34 11.68
C GLU A 86 -14.82 -0.74 12.70
N GLU A 87 -13.96 -0.39 13.67
CA GLU A 87 -13.51 -1.30 14.74
C GLU A 87 -14.66 -1.77 15.66
#